data_AF-A0AAV3P6J2-F1
#
_entry.id   AF-A0AAV3P6J2-F1
#
_cell.length_a   1.000
_cell.length_b   1.000
_cell.length_c   1.000
_cell.angle_alpha   90.00
_cell.angle_beta   90.00
_cell.angle_gamma   90.00
#
_symmetry.space_group_name_H-M   'P 1'
#
loop_
_entity.id
_entity.type
_entity.pdbx_description
1 polymer ?
#
loop_
_entity_poly.entity_id
_entity_poly.type
_entity_poly.pdbx_seq_one_letter_code
_entity_poly.pdbx_strand_id
1 'polypeptide(L)'
;MTLHRIMWACMHIYWAPLKFDHFYIFLQTIIHLVIKKILNYLKMEGVGRKRGGGVMEGFYKLVMRRNSVYVTFVIAGAFLGERAVDYGVKKIWENNNVGKRYEDIPTLGQRPSE
;
A
#
# COMPACT_ATOMS: atom_id res chain seq x y z
N MET A 1 29.79 1.30 26.66
CA MET A 1 29.12 0.19 25.96
C MET A 1 27.63 0.50 26.00
N THR A 2 27.15 1.04 24.89
CA THR A 2 26.34 2.26 24.90
C THR A 2 24.85 1.97 24.89
N LEU A 3 24.11 2.81 25.63
CA LEU A 3 22.65 2.97 25.67
C LEU A 3 21.94 2.61 24.35
N HIS A 4 22.58 2.91 23.22
CA HIS A 4 22.17 2.56 21.87
C HIS A 4 21.74 1.09 21.67
N ARG A 5 22.46 0.11 22.25
CA ARG A 5 22.11 -1.31 22.06
C ARG A 5 20.88 -1.73 22.87
N ILE A 6 20.69 -1.13 24.06
CA ILE A 6 19.52 -1.37 24.92
C ILE A 6 18.30 -0.67 24.31
N MET A 7 18.48 0.54 23.78
CA MET A 7 17.44 1.29 23.08
C MET A 7 16.96 0.55 21.82
N TRP A 8 17.87 -0.07 21.07
CA TRP A 8 17.52 -0.94 19.93
C TRP A 8 16.77 -2.22 20.34
N ALA A 9 17.17 -2.85 21.45
CA ALA A 9 16.49 -4.03 21.98
C ALA A 9 15.08 -3.69 22.51
N CYS A 10 14.93 -2.57 23.21
CA CYS A 10 13.61 -2.09 23.67
C CYS A 10 12.72 -1.72 22.48
N MET A 11 13.27 -1.12 21.41
CA MET A 11 12.51 -0.75 20.21
C MET A 11 12.03 -1.96 19.41
N HIS A 12 12.73 -3.10 19.46
CA HIS A 12 12.26 -4.35 18.87
C HIS A 12 11.24 -5.10 19.72
N ILE A 13 11.30 -4.99 21.06
CA ILE A 13 10.38 -5.67 21.98
C ILE A 13 9.00 -4.98 22.03
N TYR A 14 8.93 -3.65 21.83
CA TYR A 14 7.66 -2.93 21.69
C TYR A 14 7.05 -3.02 20.28
N TRP A 15 7.69 -3.74 19.34
CA TRP A 15 7.30 -3.82 17.92
C TRP A 15 6.79 -5.21 17.53
N ALA A 16 5.81 -5.73 18.27
CA ALA A 16 4.77 -6.63 17.77
C ALA A 16 3.85 -6.96 18.96
N PRO A 17 2.51 -6.85 18.88
CA PRO A 17 1.68 -6.92 17.67
C PRO A 17 0.58 -5.83 17.55
N LEU A 18 -0.05 -5.80 16.37
CA LEU A 18 -1.40 -5.26 16.08
C LEU A 18 -1.54 -3.74 15.88
N LYS A 19 -1.86 -3.40 14.61
CA LYS A 19 -2.11 -2.07 14.01
C LYS A 19 -0.86 -1.29 13.57
N PHE A 20 0.01 -1.98 12.84
CA PHE A 20 0.77 -1.32 11.78
C PHE A 20 -0.19 -1.00 10.65
N ASP A 21 -0.75 0.21 10.68
CA ASP A 21 -1.55 0.73 9.58
C ASP A 21 -0.70 0.62 8.31
N HIS A 22 -1.26 -0.01 7.27
CA HIS A 22 -0.66 -0.11 5.93
C HIS A 22 -0.08 1.23 5.45
N PHE A 23 -0.64 2.33 5.97
CA PHE A 23 -0.17 3.70 5.83
C PHE A 23 1.30 3.93 6.23
N TYR A 24 1.81 3.39 7.33
CA TYR A 24 3.20 3.63 7.79
C TYR A 24 4.23 2.90 6.93
N ILE A 25 3.97 1.63 6.57
CA ILE A 25 4.82 0.86 5.66
C ILE A 25 4.82 1.51 4.27
N PHE A 26 3.66 2.01 3.83
CA PHE A 26 3.52 2.73 2.58
C PHE A 26 4.26 4.07 2.59
N LEU A 27 4.11 4.86 3.66
CA LEU A 27 4.80 6.14 3.84
C LEU A 27 6.32 5.93 3.89
N GLN A 28 6.81 4.90 4.58
CA GLN A 28 8.22 4.52 4.60
C GLN A 28 8.73 4.12 3.21
N THR A 29 7.90 3.47 2.40
CA THR A 29 8.23 3.11 1.01
C THR A 29 8.30 4.35 0.11
N ILE A 30 7.35 5.28 0.24
CA ILE A 30 7.33 6.56 -0.50
C ILE A 30 8.54 7.42 -0.11
N ILE A 31 8.86 7.53 1.18
CA ILE A 31 10.04 8.25 1.67
C ILE A 31 11.32 7.62 1.10
N HIS A 32 11.45 6.29 1.13
CA HIS A 32 12.59 5.59 0.53
C HIS A 32 12.71 5.85 -0.98
N LEU A 33 11.60 5.86 -1.72
CA LEU A 33 11.59 6.12 -3.16
C LEU A 33 11.98 7.58 -3.47
N VAL A 34 11.54 8.54 -2.65
CA VAL A 34 11.91 9.95 -2.79
C VAL A 34 13.39 10.16 -2.49
N ILE A 35 13.91 9.60 -1.38
CA ILE A 35 15.34 9.65 -1.04
C ILE A 35 16.17 8.98 -2.14
N LYS A 36 15.77 7.80 -2.62
CA LYS A 36 16.47 7.09 -3.70
C LYS A 36 16.42 7.87 -5.02
N LYS A 37 15.32 8.58 -5.31
CA LYS A 37 15.20 9.47 -6.48
C LYS A 37 16.14 10.68 -6.35
N ILE A 38 16.23 11.30 -5.18
CA ILE A 38 17.15 12.41 -4.91
C ILE A 38 18.61 11.94 -5.01
N LEU A 39 18.94 10.80 -4.38
CA LEU A 39 20.28 10.20 -4.43
C LEU A 39 20.67 9.83 -5.86
N ASN A 40 19.73 9.28 -6.64
CA ASN A 40 19.95 8.99 -8.06
C ASN A 40 20.07 10.26 -8.91
N TYR A 41 19.36 11.35 -8.59
CA TYR A 41 19.56 12.65 -9.25
C TYR A 41 20.99 13.16 -9.03
N LEU A 42 21.50 13.03 -7.81
CA LEU A 42 22.91 13.35 -7.49
C LEU A 42 23.91 12.39 -8.17
N LYS A 43 23.48 11.15 -8.48
CA LYS A 43 24.31 10.11 -9.14
C LYS A 43 24.30 10.21 -10.67
N MET A 44 23.24 10.76 -11.27
CA MET A 44 22.92 10.66 -12.71
C MET A 44 23.47 11.81 -13.58
N GLU A 45 24.37 12.66 -13.08
CA GLU A 45 25.06 13.68 -13.89
C GLU A 45 25.93 13.09 -15.04
N GLY A 46 25.94 11.77 -15.26
CA GLY A 46 26.88 11.11 -16.19
C GLY A 46 26.35 10.04 -17.15
N VAL A 47 25.03 9.85 -17.37
CA VAL A 47 24.57 8.76 -18.27
C VAL A 47 23.60 9.22 -19.36
N GLY A 48 24.07 9.10 -20.61
CA GLY A 48 23.41 9.52 -21.84
C GLY A 48 22.13 8.75 -22.21
N ARG A 49 21.26 9.44 -22.97
CA ARG A 49 19.85 9.12 -23.21
C ARG A 49 19.66 8.21 -24.43
N LYS A 50 19.21 6.96 -24.23
CA LYS A 50 18.74 6.11 -25.34
C LYS A 50 17.35 6.57 -25.82
N ARG A 51 17.20 6.72 -27.14
CA ARG A 51 15.98 7.15 -27.85
C ARG A 51 15.14 5.94 -28.25
N GLY A 52 13.93 5.79 -27.69
CA GLY A 52 12.93 4.84 -28.17
C GLY A 52 11.72 4.77 -27.24
N GLY A 53 10.66 5.52 -27.53
CA GLY A 53 9.52 5.68 -26.61
C GLY A 53 8.25 4.94 -27.03
N GLY A 54 7.92 3.88 -26.29
CA GLY A 54 6.65 3.14 -26.41
C GLY A 54 5.51 3.72 -25.57
N VAL A 55 4.33 3.06 -25.58
CA VAL A 55 3.13 3.47 -24.81
C VAL A 55 3.42 3.67 -23.32
N MET A 56 4.20 2.75 -22.74
CA MET A 56 4.66 2.86 -21.35
C MET A 56 5.56 4.06 -21.11
N GLU A 57 6.35 4.48 -22.11
CA GLU A 57 7.14 5.70 -22.03
C GLU A 57 6.29 6.96 -22.14
N GLY A 58 5.19 6.92 -22.90
CA GLY A 58 4.17 7.96 -22.92
C GLY A 58 3.49 8.13 -21.55
N PHE A 59 3.06 7.03 -20.94
CA PHE A 59 2.50 7.03 -19.59
C PHE A 59 3.50 7.54 -18.54
N TYR A 60 4.76 7.07 -18.62
CA TYR A 60 5.83 7.56 -17.75
C TYR A 60 6.05 9.07 -17.87
N LYS A 61 6.07 9.61 -19.10
CA LYS A 61 6.22 11.04 -19.34
C LYS A 61 5.06 11.86 -18.78
N LEU A 62 3.84 11.32 -18.78
CA LEU A 62 2.65 12.00 -18.29
C LEU A 62 2.57 11.98 -16.76
N VAL A 63 2.73 10.82 -16.15
CA VAL A 63 2.45 10.62 -14.73
C VAL A 63 3.69 10.74 -13.85
N MET A 64 4.84 10.25 -14.31
CA MET A 64 6.04 10.09 -13.48
C MET A 64 7.06 11.24 -13.62
N ARG A 65 6.91 12.11 -14.63
CA ARG A 65 7.90 13.15 -14.96
C ARG A 65 7.95 14.31 -13.96
N ARG A 66 6.80 14.74 -13.42
CA ARG A 66 6.72 15.87 -12.48
C ARG A 66 6.35 15.35 -11.10
N ASN A 67 7.11 15.73 -10.06
CA ASN A 67 6.87 15.26 -8.68
C ASN A 67 5.46 15.57 -8.18
N SER A 68 4.91 16.75 -8.48
CA SER A 68 3.53 17.11 -8.11
C SER A 68 2.49 16.18 -8.77
N VAL A 69 2.65 15.86 -10.05
CA VAL A 69 1.76 14.96 -10.79
C VAL A 69 1.88 13.54 -10.27
N TYR A 70 3.11 13.06 -10.06
CA TYR A 70 3.37 11.73 -9.51
C TYR A 70 2.71 11.53 -8.14
N VAL A 71 2.94 12.46 -7.20
CA VAL A 71 2.39 12.35 -5.84
C VAL A 71 0.87 12.37 -5.87
N THR A 72 0.27 13.26 -6.67
CA THR A 72 -1.19 13.33 -6.80
C THR A 72 -1.76 12.05 -7.39
N PHE A 73 -1.11 11.49 -8.42
CA PHE A 73 -1.50 10.21 -9.01
C PHE A 73 -1.40 9.05 -8.02
N VAL A 74 -0.35 9.01 -7.21
CA VAL A 74 -0.18 7.99 -6.16
C VAL A 74 -1.28 8.10 -5.10
N ILE A 75 -1.59 9.30 -4.63
CA ILE A 75 -2.65 9.52 -3.63
C ILE A 75 -4.02 9.15 -4.22
N ALA A 76 -4.33 9.63 -5.42
CA ALA A 76 -5.60 9.32 -6.09
C ALA A 76 -5.72 7.82 -6.39
N GLY A 77 -4.65 7.18 -6.87
CA GLY A 77 -4.59 5.75 -7.12
C GLY A 77 -4.74 4.92 -5.85
N ALA A 78 -4.19 5.37 -4.73
CA ALA A 78 -4.36 4.69 -3.44
C ALA A 78 -5.81 4.75 -2.96
N PHE A 79 -6.44 5.92 -3.02
CA PHE A 79 -7.83 6.09 -2.58
C PHE A 79 -8.81 5.23 -3.42
N LEU A 80 -8.64 5.25 -4.74
CA LEU A 80 -9.47 4.44 -5.64
C LEU A 80 -9.13 2.94 -5.54
N GLY A 81 -7.85 2.61 -5.39
CA GLY A 81 -7.36 1.24 -5.29
C GLY A 81 -7.85 0.53 -4.03
N GLU A 82 -7.85 1.20 -2.87
CA GLU A 82 -8.40 0.66 -1.63
C GLU A 82 -9.83 0.19 -1.81
N ARG A 83 -10.70 1.05 -2.37
CA ARG A 83 -12.12 0.76 -2.56
C ARG A 83 -12.35 -0.35 -3.57
N ALA A 84 -11.59 -0.35 -4.66
CA ALA A 84 -11.68 -1.38 -5.68
C ALA A 84 -11.26 -2.76 -5.14
N VAL A 85 -10.17 -2.81 -4.38
CA VAL A 85 -9.67 -4.06 -3.77
C VAL A 85 -10.64 -4.57 -2.71
N ASP A 86 -11.10 -3.71 -1.79
CA ASP A 86 -12.04 -4.10 -0.73
C ASP A 86 -13.34 -4.66 -1.31
N TYR A 87 -13.92 -3.96 -2.29
CA TYR A 87 -15.12 -4.44 -2.98
C TYR A 87 -14.89 -5.76 -3.73
N GLY A 88 -13.78 -5.85 -4.47
CA GLY A 88 -13.45 -7.05 -5.24
C GLY A 88 -13.26 -8.28 -4.35
N VAL A 89 -12.47 -8.14 -3.28
CA VAL A 89 -12.20 -9.23 -2.32
C VAL A 89 -13.48 -9.64 -1.61
N LYS A 90 -14.26 -8.68 -1.11
CA LYS A 90 -15.54 -8.95 -0.45
C LYS A 90 -16.48 -9.71 -1.36
N LYS A 91 -16.60 -9.29 -2.63
CA LYS A 91 -17.52 -9.94 -3.58
C LYS A 91 -17.09 -11.37 -3.92
N ILE A 92 -15.80 -11.60 -4.11
CA ILE A 92 -15.26 -12.95 -4.34
C ILE A 92 -15.50 -13.84 -3.11
N TRP A 93 -15.27 -13.29 -1.91
CA TRP A 93 -15.47 -14.04 -0.67
C TRP A 93 -16.95 -14.38 -0.43
N GLU A 94 -17.85 -13.44 -0.65
CA GLU A 94 -19.30 -13.66 -0.55
C GLU A 94 -19.77 -14.75 -1.52
N ASN A 95 -19.34 -14.69 -2.77
CA ASN A 95 -19.69 -15.69 -3.78
C ASN A 95 -19.13 -17.08 -3.43
N ASN A 96 -17.95 -17.15 -2.80
CA ASN A 96 -17.34 -18.42 -2.41
C ASN A 96 -17.92 -19.00 -1.10
N ASN A 97 -18.61 -18.20 -0.30
CA ASN A 97 -19.14 -18.60 1.01
C ASN A 97 -20.67 -18.53 1.09
N VAL A 98 -21.36 -18.59 -0.05
CA VAL A 98 -22.82 -18.67 -0.12
C VAL A 98 -23.32 -19.86 0.73
N GLY A 99 -24.26 -19.59 1.64
CA GLY A 99 -24.83 -20.60 2.54
C GLY A 99 -24.07 -20.80 3.85
N LYS A 100 -22.91 -20.16 4.04
CA LYS A 100 -22.09 -20.23 5.27
C LYS A 100 -22.07 -18.91 6.05
N ARG A 101 -22.60 -17.84 5.47
CA ARG A 101 -22.63 -16.52 6.12
C ARG A 101 -23.74 -16.50 7.15
N TYR A 102 -23.58 -15.66 8.16
CA TYR A 102 -24.64 -15.41 9.15
C TYR A 102 -25.98 -15.09 8.47
N GLU A 103 -25.95 -14.26 7.44
CA GLU A 103 -27.14 -13.84 6.68
C GLU A 103 -27.88 -14.99 5.97
N ASP A 104 -27.20 -16.10 5.70
CA ASP A 104 -27.77 -17.24 4.98
C ASP A 104 -28.38 -18.30 5.92
N ILE A 105 -28.35 -18.11 7.24
CA ILE A 105 -28.84 -19.08 8.23
C ILE A 105 -30.34 -18.81 8.53
N PRO A 106 -31.25 -19.74 8.16
CA PRO A 106 -32.69 -19.50 8.24
C PRO A 106 -33.27 -19.44 9.66
N THR A 107 -32.53 -19.89 10.68
CA THR A 107 -33.01 -20.02 12.07
C THR A 107 -32.52 -18.92 13.02
N LEU A 108 -31.81 -17.90 12.53
CA LEU A 108 -31.33 -16.82 13.37
C LEU A 108 -32.50 -15.95 13.87
N GLY A 109 -32.65 -15.85 15.20
CA GLY A 109 -33.67 -15.01 15.85
C GLY A 109 -34.91 -15.75 16.36
N GLN A 110 -35.03 -17.06 16.12
CA GLN A 110 -36.06 -17.87 16.76
C GLN A 110 -35.60 -18.19 18.21
N ARG A 111 -36.24 -17.59 19.23
CA ARG A 111 -36.13 -18.12 20.58
C ARG A 111 -36.79 -19.50 20.58
N PRO A 112 -36.16 -20.56 21.13
CA PRO A 112 -36.90 -21.77 21.44
C PRO A 112 -38.02 -21.37 22.40
N SER A 113 -39.28 -21.63 22.03
CA SER A 113 -40.39 -21.56 22.98
C SER A 113 -40.21 -22.69 23.98
N GLU A 114 -40.00 -22.34 25.26
CA GLU A 114 -40.04 -23.27 26.38
C GLU A 114 -41.38 -24.03 26.43
#